data_AF-A0A9D7WS25-F1
#
_entry.id   AF-A0A9D7WS25-F1
#
_cell.length_a   1.000
_cell.length_b   1.000
_cell.length_c   1.000
_cell.angle_alpha   90.00
_cell.angle_beta   90.00
_cell.angle_gamma   90.00
#
_symmetry.space_group_name_H-M   'P 1'
#
loop_
_entity.id
_entity.type
_entity.pdbx_description
1 polymer ?
#
loop_
_entity_poly.entity_id
_entity_poly.type
_entity_poly.pdbx_seq_one_letter_code
_entity_poly.pdbx_strand_id
1 'polypeptide(L)'
;MNEFSGAFATAFALVIGGDRELLEIVGLSLQVSVAAVFLATLIGMPLGAATALYKFPGRKALVVLLNALMGLPPVVVGLIVYMLLSRM
;
A
#
# COMPACT_ATOMS: atom_id res chain seq x y z
N MET A 1 -28.86 19.53 6.73
CA MET A 1 -28.80 19.02 5.34
C MET A 1 -28.02 19.93 4.37
N ASN A 2 -27.72 21.21 4.68
CA ASN A 2 -26.92 22.09 3.81
C ASN A 2 -25.39 21.99 3.97
N GLU A 3 -24.87 21.56 5.12
CA GLU A 3 -23.42 21.53 5.34
C GLU A 3 -22.72 20.44 4.52
N PHE A 4 -23.35 19.27 4.40
CA PHE A 4 -22.79 18.16 3.63
C PHE A 4 -22.74 18.47 2.13
N SER A 5 -23.79 19.09 1.57
CA SER A 5 -23.80 19.53 0.18
C SER A 5 -22.79 20.65 -0.08
N GLY A 6 -22.58 21.54 0.88
CA GLY A 6 -21.56 22.59 0.79
C GLY A 6 -20.14 22.01 0.79
N ALA A 7 -19.86 21.05 1.68
CA ALA A 7 -18.57 20.36 1.72
C ALA A 7 -18.28 19.58 0.42
N PHE A 8 -19.29 18.90 -0.14
CA PHE A 8 -19.16 18.23 -1.43
C PHE A 8 -18.89 19.22 -2.57
N ALA A 9 -19.59 20.35 -2.62
CA ALA A 9 -19.37 21.39 -3.64
C ALA A 9 -17.96 21.99 -3.54
N THR A 10 -17.47 22.25 -2.32
CA THR A 10 -16.11 22.77 -2.10
C THR A 10 -15.05 21.75 -2.47
N ALA A 11 -15.22 20.47 -2.11
CA ALA A 11 -14.30 19.41 -2.51
C ALA A 11 -14.25 19.26 -4.04
N PHE A 12 -15.41 19.30 -4.70
CA PHE A 12 -15.48 19.26 -6.17
C PHE A 12 -14.82 20.49 -6.81
N ALA A 13 -14.99 21.67 -6.20
CA ALA A 13 -14.34 22.90 -6.66
C ALA A 13 -12.82 22.86 -6.49
N LEU A 14 -12.30 22.25 -5.42
CA LEU A 14 -10.85 22.06 -5.23
C LEU A 14 -10.26 21.07 -6.24
N VAL A 15 -10.99 20.00 -6.55
CA VAL A 15 -10.58 18.99 -7.55
C VAL A 15 -10.63 19.56 -8.97
N ILE A 16 -11.74 20.22 -9.35
CA ILE A 16 -11.89 20.83 -10.68
C ILE A 16 -11.01 22.07 -10.84
N GLY A 17 -10.86 22.85 -9.77
CA GLY A 17 -9.99 24.03 -9.72
C GLY A 17 -8.51 23.69 -9.84
N GLY A 18 -8.15 22.40 -9.73
CA GLY A 18 -6.79 21.92 -9.92
C GLY A 18 -5.85 22.52 -8.86
N ASP A 19 -6.26 22.47 -7.60
CA ASP A 19 -5.44 22.96 -6.50
C ASP A 19 -4.04 22.31 -6.58
N ARG A 20 -3.01 23.15 -6.64
CA ARG A 20 -1.65 22.72 -6.95
C ARG A 20 -1.08 21.84 -5.83
N GLU A 21 -1.44 22.12 -4.58
CA GLU A 21 -1.02 21.33 -3.43
C GLU A 21 -1.71 19.96 -3.44
N LEU A 22 -3.01 19.92 -3.73
CA LEU A 22 -3.74 18.66 -3.88
C LEU A 22 -3.16 17.78 -4.99
N LEU A 23 -2.90 18.35 -6.17
CA LEU A 23 -2.34 17.62 -7.31
C LEU A 23 -0.94 17.09 -7.01
N GLU A 24 -0.12 17.84 -6.27
CA GLU A 24 1.22 17.42 -5.84
C GLU A 24 1.15 16.25 -4.85
N ILE A 25 0.27 16.32 -3.84
CA ILE A 25 0.07 15.23 -2.87
C ILE A 25 -0.44 13.97 -3.56
N VAL A 26 -1.46 14.10 -4.44
CA VAL A 26 -2.01 12.97 -5.19
C VAL A 26 -0.97 12.38 -6.13
N GLY A 27 -0.20 13.21 -6.82
CA GLY A 27 0.88 12.77 -7.71
C GLY A 27 1.96 12.00 -6.96
N LEU A 28 2.42 12.52 -5.81
CA LEU A 28 3.41 11.85 -4.96
C LEU A 28 2.87 10.53 -4.41
N SER A 29 1.63 10.52 -3.91
CA SER A 29 0.99 9.32 -3.38
C SER A 29 0.87 8.24 -4.45
N LEU A 30 0.40 8.60 -5.65
CA LEU A 30 0.32 7.69 -6.79
C LEU A 30 1.70 7.17 -7.19
N GLN A 31 2.71 8.03 -7.29
CA GLN A 31 4.06 7.62 -7.64
C GLN A 31 4.62 6.59 -6.64
N VAL A 32 4.48 6.85 -5.34
CA VAL A 32 4.95 5.95 -4.27
C VAL A 32 4.17 4.63 -4.30
N SER A 33 2.83 4.68 -4.41
CA SER A 33 1.99 3.48 -4.44
C SER A 33 2.27 2.62 -5.67
N VAL A 34 2.40 3.20 -6.85
CA VAL A 34 2.71 2.48 -8.09
C VAL A 34 4.10 1.84 -8.00
N ALA A 35 5.11 2.58 -7.54
CA ALA A 35 6.45 2.03 -7.36
C ALA A 35 6.46 0.87 -6.34
N ALA A 36 5.76 1.04 -5.21
CA ALA A 36 5.66 0.00 -4.19
C ALA A 36 4.95 -1.26 -4.71
N VAL A 37 3.83 -1.12 -5.43
CA VAL A 37 3.11 -2.23 -6.04
C VAL A 37 3.94 -2.93 -7.12
N PHE A 38 4.64 -2.16 -7.95
CA PHE A 38 5.50 -2.71 -9.00
C PHE A 38 6.62 -3.58 -8.40
N LEU A 39 7.31 -3.08 -7.37
CA LEU A 39 8.34 -3.86 -6.67
C LEU A 39 7.76 -5.07 -5.94
N ALA A 40 6.62 -4.89 -5.26
CA ALA A 40 5.95 -5.97 -4.54
C ALA A 40 5.48 -7.09 -5.48
N THR A 41 4.97 -6.76 -6.67
CA THR A 41 4.52 -7.74 -7.65
C THR A 41 5.69 -8.47 -8.31
N LEU A 42 6.79 -7.77 -8.59
CA LEU A 42 8.00 -8.38 -9.18
C LEU A 42 8.54 -9.55 -8.32
N ILE A 43 8.40 -9.47 -7.01
CA ILE A 43 8.88 -10.49 -6.06
C ILE A 43 7.74 -11.42 -5.63
N GLY A 44 6.58 -10.85 -5.29
CA GLY A 44 5.43 -11.57 -4.77
C GLY A 44 4.76 -12.47 -5.82
N MET A 45 4.71 -12.05 -7.09
CA MET A 45 4.09 -12.85 -8.15
C MET A 45 4.91 -14.12 -8.46
N PRO A 46 6.25 -14.09 -8.65
CA PRO A 46 7.04 -15.31 -8.82
C PRO A 46 7.00 -16.23 -7.59
N LEU A 47 7.06 -15.68 -6.37
CA LEU A 47 6.98 -16.49 -5.14
C LEU A 47 5.58 -17.12 -4.97
N GLY A 48 4.52 -16.37 -5.25
CA GLY A 48 3.14 -16.87 -5.26
C GLY A 48 2.94 -17.95 -6.32
N ALA A 49 3.44 -17.75 -7.53
CA ALA A 49 3.39 -18.74 -8.60
C ALA A 49 4.19 -20.00 -8.24
N ALA A 50 5.40 -19.87 -7.71
CA ALA A 50 6.23 -20.99 -7.29
C ALA A 50 5.57 -21.82 -6.18
N THR A 51 4.94 -21.16 -5.20
CA THR A 51 4.21 -21.84 -4.12
C THR A 51 2.90 -22.49 -4.56
N ALA A 52 2.28 -21.98 -5.63
CA ALA A 52 1.09 -22.58 -6.23
C ALA A 52 1.43 -23.79 -7.11
N LEU A 53 2.50 -23.69 -7.92
CA LEU A 53 2.87 -24.70 -8.93
C LEU A 53 3.74 -25.83 -8.36
N TYR A 54 4.70 -25.53 -7.47
CA TYR A 54 5.63 -26.54 -6.94
C TYR A 54 5.20 -27.07 -5.57
N LYS A 55 5.13 -28.40 -5.43
CA LYS A 55 4.89 -29.08 -4.16
C LYS A 55 6.22 -29.42 -3.47
N PHE A 56 6.82 -28.44 -2.82
CA PHE A 56 8.04 -28.64 -2.00
C PHE A 56 7.68 -28.92 -0.52
N PRO A 57 8.48 -29.69 0.23
CA PRO A 57 8.16 -30.10 1.60
C PRO A 57 8.01 -28.93 2.59
N GLY A 58 8.62 -27.77 2.32
CA GLY A 58 8.49 -26.55 3.13
C GLY A 58 7.27 -25.65 2.82
N ARG A 59 6.41 -26.03 1.85
CA ARG A 59 5.32 -25.18 1.35
C ARG A 59 4.35 -24.73 2.44
N LYS A 60 3.99 -25.63 3.36
CA LYS A 60 3.05 -25.31 4.45
C LYS A 60 3.60 -24.21 5.35
N ALA A 61 4.87 -24.29 5.74
CA ALA A 61 5.49 -23.27 6.58
C ALA A 61 5.50 -21.90 5.88
N LEU A 62 5.84 -21.86 4.59
CA LEU A 62 5.85 -20.61 3.82
C LEU A 62 4.43 -20.03 3.68
N VAL A 63 3.42 -20.85 3.39
CA VAL A 63 2.02 -20.38 3.30
C VAL A 63 1.52 -19.85 4.64
N VAL A 64 1.83 -20.51 5.76
CA VAL A 64 1.47 -20.02 7.10
C VAL A 64 2.15 -18.68 7.40
N LEU A 65 3.44 -18.55 7.08
CA LEU A 65 4.16 -17.29 7.25
C LEU A 65 3.55 -16.17 6.41
N LEU A 66 3.27 -16.41 5.13
CA LEU A 66 2.64 -15.42 4.25
C LEU A 66 1.25 -14.99 4.76
N ASN A 67 0.43 -15.94 5.23
CA ASN A 67 -0.87 -15.62 5.82
C ASN A 67 -0.73 -14.85 7.15
N ALA A 68 0.27 -15.19 7.97
CA ALA A 68 0.56 -14.46 9.20
C ALA A 68 0.96 -13.00 8.91
N LEU A 69 1.77 -12.76 7.87
CA LEU A 69 2.15 -11.42 7.43
C LEU A 69 0.95 -10.61 6.91
N MET A 70 -0.04 -11.24 6.27
CA MET A 70 -1.28 -10.59 5.87
C MET A 70 -2.17 -10.17 7.06
N GLY A 71 -2.08 -10.89 8.19
CA GLY A 71 -2.83 -10.58 9.41
C GLY A 71 -2.12 -9.61 10.36
N LEU A 72 -0.88 -9.19 10.05
CA LEU A 72 -0.09 -8.34 10.92
C LEU A 72 -0.69 -6.92 10.98
N PRO A 73 -0.81 -6.28 12.17
CA PRO A 73 -1.35 -4.93 12.27
C PRO A 73 -0.44 -3.95 11.52
N PRO A 74 -1.00 -3.08 10.65
CA PRO A 74 -0.21 -2.13 9.85
C PRO A 74 0.62 -1.18 10.72
N VAL A 75 0.15 -0.88 11.93
CA VAL A 75 0.86 -0.05 12.92
C VAL A 75 2.20 -0.68 13.32
N VAL A 76 2.25 -2.00 13.50
CA VAL A 76 3.49 -2.71 13.89
C VAL A 76 4.50 -2.64 12.75
N VAL A 77 4.06 -2.83 11.51
CA VAL A 77 4.91 -2.69 10.32
C VAL A 77 5.47 -1.27 10.22
N GLY A 78 4.62 -0.26 10.42
CA GLY A 78 5.03 1.14 10.41
C GLY A 78 6.10 1.45 11.46
N LEU A 79 5.95 0.95 12.69
CA LEU A 79 6.95 1.13 13.75
C LEU A 79 8.29 0.46 13.43
N ILE A 80 8.27 -0.76 12.90
CA ILE A 80 9.50 -1.46 12.50
C ILE A 80 10.22 -0.69 11.40
N VAL A 81 9.50 -0.25 10.37
CA VAL A 81 10.07 0.55 9.27
C VAL A 81 10.61 1.87 9.81
N TYR A 82 9.86 2.56 10.66
CA TYR A 82 10.31 3.80 11.30
C TYR A 82 11.61 3.60 12.10
N MET A 83 11.71 2.54 12.90
CA MET A 83 12.93 2.26 13.67
C MET A 83 14.12 1.90 12.78
N LEU A 84 13.89 1.20 11.67
CA LEU A 84 14.94 0.87 10.70
C LEU A 84 15.43 2.13 9.97
N LEU A 85 14.52 3.01 9.54
CA LEU A 85 14.87 4.27 8.88
C LEU A 85 15.49 5.29 9.85
N SER A 86 15.00 5.37 11.08
CA SER A 86 15.51 6.28 12.11
C SER A 86 16.90 5.89 12.62
N ARG A 87 17.36 4.66 12.36
CA ARG A 87 18.72 4.20 12.67
C ARG A 87 19.68 4.30 11.49
N MET A 88 19.21 4.68 10.30
CA MET A 88 20.05 5.05 9.15
C MET A 88 20.37 6.53 9.20
#